data_AF-A0A967W1K0-F1
#
_entry.id   AF-A0A967W1K0-F1
#
_cell.length_a   1.000
_cell.length_b   1.000
_cell.length_c   1.000
_cell.angle_alpha   90.00
_cell.angle_beta   90.00
_cell.angle_gamma   90.00
#
_symmetry.space_group_name_H-M   'P 1'
#
loop_
_entity.id
_entity.type
_entity.pdbx_description
1 polymer ?
#
loop_
_entity_poly.entity_id
_entity_poly.type
_entity_poly.pdbx_seq_one_letter_code
_entity_poly.pdbx_strand_id
1 'polypeptide(L)'
;MSITNSSKDFRALFSLDPEVKTQALLMFVYNFVLLNTLYLLKPVRDSLFLEEVGAYNLPFVFIFTAIAVIPISIGYSRISKRHSVGWLVSAVTLFLAANLFVIWIFIDIDHDFLYYGFYVWVSIYSVLITSQFWLFANTIFNSVQAKKIFGFLSLGAILGGVTGGEFTAILVN
;
A
#
# COMPACT_ATOMS: atom_id res chain seq x y z
N MET A 1 -3.26 -32.96 26.21
CA MET A 1 -4.13 -32.00 25.50
C MET A 1 -4.66 -31.01 26.54
N SER A 2 -4.08 -29.80 26.62
CA SER A 2 -4.56 -28.74 27.53
C SER A 2 -4.57 -27.44 26.75
N ILE A 3 -5.78 -26.97 26.48
CA ILE A 3 -6.10 -25.69 25.86
C ILE A 3 -6.28 -24.72 27.02
N THR A 4 -5.21 -24.06 27.48
CA THR A 4 -5.33 -22.99 28.50
C THR A 4 -4.20 -21.94 28.39
N ASN A 5 -4.33 -20.99 27.47
CA ASN A 5 -3.91 -19.58 27.67
C ASN A 5 -4.18 -18.73 26.42
N SER A 6 -5.42 -18.27 26.25
CA SER A 6 -5.76 -17.28 25.22
C SER A 6 -5.79 -15.83 25.77
N SER A 7 -5.47 -15.62 27.06
CA SER A 7 -5.62 -14.31 27.72
C SER A 7 -4.30 -13.58 27.98
N LYS A 8 -3.16 -14.07 27.48
CA LYS A 8 -1.82 -13.49 27.72
C LYS A 8 -1.30 -12.59 26.61
N ASP A 9 -1.94 -12.51 25.45
CA ASP A 9 -1.38 -11.80 24.29
C ASP A 9 -1.44 -10.27 24.41
N PHE A 10 -2.49 -9.69 24.99
CA PHE A 10 -2.59 -8.23 25.14
C PHE A 10 -1.60 -7.64 26.16
N ARG A 11 -1.25 -8.39 27.22
CA ARG A 11 -0.24 -7.96 28.19
C ARG A 11 1.18 -8.01 27.63
N ALA A 12 1.41 -8.80 26.57
CA ALA A 12 2.71 -8.92 25.92
C ALA A 12 3.08 -7.70 25.07
N LEU A 13 2.10 -6.91 24.60
CA LEU A 13 2.30 -5.59 23.99
C LEU A 13 2.79 -4.56 25.03
N PHE A 14 2.36 -4.69 26.29
CA PHE A 14 2.75 -3.79 27.38
C PHE A 14 4.16 -4.04 27.90
N SER A 15 4.72 -5.24 27.71
CA SER A 15 6.08 -5.61 28.12
C SER A 15 7.18 -5.21 27.13
N LEU A 16 6.83 -4.46 26.07
CA LEU A 16 7.80 -3.98 25.07
C LEU A 16 8.50 -2.73 25.58
N ASP A 17 9.77 -2.58 25.23
CA ASP A 17 10.55 -1.38 25.52
C ASP A 17 9.85 -0.13 24.96
N PRO A 18 9.94 1.03 25.63
CA PRO A 18 9.32 2.28 25.18
C PRO A 18 9.69 2.65 23.73
N GLU A 19 10.90 2.32 23.31
CA GLU A 19 11.39 2.55 21.94
C GLU A 19 10.64 1.70 20.91
N VAL A 20 10.44 0.41 21.19
CA VAL A 20 9.69 -0.52 20.31
C VAL A 20 8.23 -0.10 20.20
N LYS A 21 7.63 0.45 21.26
CA LYS A 21 6.26 0.99 21.23
C LYS A 21 6.16 2.20 20.30
N THR A 22 7.11 3.13 20.36
CA THR A 22 7.16 4.29 19.48
C THR A 22 7.34 3.86 18.02
N GLN A 23 8.25 2.91 17.75
CA GLN A 23 8.44 2.34 16.41
C GLN A 23 7.17 1.64 15.89
N ALA A 24 6.46 0.90 16.75
CA ALA A 24 5.20 0.25 16.38
C ALA A 24 4.10 1.27 16.07
N LEU A 25 4.02 2.37 16.81
CA LEU A 25 3.07 3.47 16.53
C LEU A 25 3.38 4.16 15.20
N LEU A 26 4.66 4.45 14.93
CA LEU A 26 5.07 5.06 13.66
C LEU A 26 4.78 4.14 12.48
N MET A 27 5.06 2.85 12.63
CA MET A 27 4.75 1.83 11.62
C MET A 27 3.24 1.65 11.42
N PHE A 28 2.45 1.78 12.48
CA PHE A 28 0.99 1.78 12.41
C PHE A 28 0.49 2.97 11.58
N VAL A 29 0.94 4.18 11.90
CA VAL A 29 0.55 5.41 11.18
C VAL A 29 0.99 5.33 9.73
N TYR A 30 2.22 4.86 9.47
CA TYR A 30 2.73 4.65 8.13
C TYR A 30 1.85 3.68 7.33
N ASN A 31 1.54 2.51 7.90
CA ASN A 31 0.67 1.52 7.25
C ASN A 31 -0.75 2.05 7.04
N PHE A 32 -1.30 2.78 8.01
CA PHE A 32 -2.60 3.43 7.90
C PHE A 32 -2.65 4.39 6.70
N VAL A 33 -1.67 5.30 6.59
CA VAL A 33 -1.61 6.29 5.49
C VAL A 33 -1.44 5.59 4.14
N LEU A 34 -0.54 4.62 4.05
CA LEU A 34 -0.32 3.87 2.81
C LEU A 34 -1.58 3.16 2.31
N LEU A 35 -2.30 2.51 3.23
CA LEU A 35 -3.52 1.77 2.91
C LEU A 35 -4.66 2.74 2.60
N ASN A 36 -4.78 3.83 3.35
CA ASN A 36 -5.76 4.88 3.06
C ASN A 36 -5.60 5.41 1.61
N THR A 37 -4.39 5.80 1.21
CA THR A 37 -4.15 6.27 -0.17
C THR A 37 -4.39 5.16 -1.21
N LEU A 38 -4.03 3.91 -0.93
CA LEU A 38 -4.32 2.79 -1.84
C LEU A 38 -5.81 2.56 -2.05
N TYR A 39 -6.59 2.63 -0.97
CA TYR A 39 -8.04 2.43 -1.03
C TYR A 39 -8.79 3.68 -1.50
N LEU A 40 -8.16 4.85 -1.55
CA LEU A 40 -8.65 6.02 -2.31
C LEU A 40 -8.40 5.85 -3.81
N LEU A 41 -7.20 5.41 -4.20
CA LEU A 41 -6.81 5.33 -5.61
C LEU A 41 -7.48 4.20 -6.38
N LYS A 42 -7.70 3.05 -5.74
CA LYS A 42 -8.30 1.88 -6.39
C LYS A 42 -9.71 2.15 -6.94
N PRO A 43 -10.67 2.65 -6.16
CA PRO A 43 -12.01 2.89 -6.68
C PRO A 43 -12.03 4.03 -7.70
N VAL A 44 -11.26 5.11 -7.47
CA VAL A 44 -11.15 6.22 -8.44
C VAL A 44 -10.68 5.71 -9.80
N ARG A 45 -9.64 4.89 -9.82
CA ARG A 45 -9.12 4.26 -11.03
C ARG A 45 -10.12 3.32 -11.68
N ASP A 46 -10.77 2.47 -10.90
CA ASP A 46 -11.71 1.49 -11.42
C ASP A 46 -12.94 2.21 -12.01
N SER A 47 -13.45 3.25 -11.35
CA SER A 47 -14.53 4.10 -11.85
C SER A 47 -14.15 4.84 -13.14
N LEU A 48 -13.03 5.57 -13.14
CA LEU A 48 -12.57 6.31 -14.33
C LEU A 48 -12.33 5.40 -15.53
N PHE A 49 -11.73 4.22 -15.31
CA PHE A 49 -11.50 3.27 -16.39
C PHE A 49 -12.82 2.70 -16.93
N LEU A 50 -13.79 2.41 -16.07
CA LEU A 50 -15.09 1.91 -16.48
C LEU A 50 -15.95 2.96 -17.20
N GLU A 51 -15.86 4.22 -16.77
CA GLU A 51 -16.61 5.34 -17.35
C GLU A 51 -16.10 5.72 -18.74
N GLU A 52 -14.78 5.87 -18.88
CA GLU A 52 -14.17 6.42 -20.10
C GLU A 52 -13.80 5.33 -21.13
N VAL A 53 -13.25 4.20 -20.66
CA VAL A 53 -12.73 3.14 -21.55
C VAL A 53 -13.72 1.97 -21.69
N GLY A 54 -14.54 1.74 -20.67
CA GLY A 54 -15.57 0.70 -20.66
C GLY A 54 -15.10 -0.68 -20.19
N ALA A 55 -16.05 -1.45 -19.64
CA ALA A 55 -15.79 -2.77 -19.04
C ALA A 55 -15.23 -3.82 -20.01
N TYR A 56 -15.50 -3.69 -21.31
CA TYR A 56 -15.00 -4.62 -22.33
C TYR A 56 -13.46 -4.66 -22.39
N ASN A 57 -12.80 -3.58 -21.97
CA ASN A 57 -11.36 -3.42 -22.05
C ASN A 57 -10.59 -3.86 -20.80
N LEU A 58 -11.30 -4.29 -19.74
CA LEU A 58 -10.69 -4.81 -18.51
C LEU A 58 -9.68 -5.96 -18.73
N PRO A 59 -9.93 -6.95 -19.62
CA PRO A 59 -8.96 -8.01 -19.86
C PRO A 59 -7.62 -7.47 -20.40
N PHE A 60 -7.65 -6.46 -21.27
CA PHE A 60 -6.44 -5.86 -21.83
C PHE A 60 -5.63 -5.13 -20.76
N VAL A 61 -6.28 -4.35 -19.89
CA VAL A 61 -5.58 -3.64 -18.82
C VAL A 61 -4.96 -4.60 -17.79
N PHE A 62 -5.58 -5.75 -17.54
CA PHE A 62 -4.98 -6.80 -16.72
C PHE A 62 -3.74 -7.42 -17.36
N ILE A 63 -3.75 -7.65 -18.67
CA ILE A 63 -2.57 -8.13 -19.41
C ILE A 63 -1.45 -7.11 -19.34
N PHE A 64 -1.72 -5.83 -19.61
CA PHE A 64 -0.72 -4.76 -19.49
C PHE A 64 -0.18 -4.65 -18.07
N THR A 65 -1.06 -4.75 -17.06
CA THR A 65 -0.68 -4.74 -15.66
C THR A 65 0.25 -5.91 -15.34
N ALA A 66 -0.07 -7.13 -15.76
CA ALA A 66 0.76 -8.30 -15.53
C ALA A 66 2.16 -8.14 -16.14
N ILE A 67 2.23 -7.66 -17.39
CA ILE A 67 3.49 -7.42 -18.10
C ILE A 67 4.31 -6.33 -17.40
N ALA A 68 3.68 -5.26 -16.90
CA ALA A 68 4.38 -4.14 -16.27
C ALA A 68 4.82 -4.43 -14.84
N VAL A 69 3.99 -5.13 -14.05
CA VAL A 69 4.25 -5.40 -12.63
C VAL A 69 5.45 -6.33 -12.45
N ILE A 70 5.64 -7.33 -13.32
CA ILE A 70 6.74 -8.30 -13.21
C ILE A 70 8.12 -7.63 -13.22
N PRO A 71 8.53 -6.87 -14.26
CA PRO A 71 9.85 -6.25 -14.32
C PRO A 71 10.03 -5.21 -13.21
N ILE A 72 8.98 -4.46 -12.86
CA ILE A 72 9.04 -3.48 -11.78
C ILE A 72 9.25 -4.17 -10.42
N SER A 73 8.54 -5.26 -10.15
CA SER A 73 8.70 -6.01 -8.90
C SER A 73 10.10 -6.61 -8.77
N ILE A 74 10.64 -7.14 -9.87
CA ILE A 74 12.03 -7.66 -9.91
C ILE A 74 13.03 -6.52 -9.70
N GLY A 75 12.85 -5.38 -10.38
CA GLY A 75 13.69 -4.20 -10.24
C GLY A 75 13.69 -3.69 -8.80
N TYR A 76 12.51 -3.53 -8.22
CA TYR A 76 12.32 -3.12 -6.83
C TYR A 76 13.02 -4.09 -5.85
N SER A 77 12.84 -5.40 -6.02
CA SER A 77 13.50 -6.43 -5.20
C SER A 77 15.03 -6.40 -5.29
N ARG A 78 15.59 -6.02 -6.45
CA ARG A 78 17.05 -5.88 -6.62
C ARG A 78 17.57 -4.62 -5.97
N ILE A 79 16.88 -3.50 -6.12
CA ILE A 79 17.26 -2.20 -5.53
C ILE A 79 17.16 -2.26 -4.01
N SER A 80 16.13 -2.94 -3.46
CA SER A 80 15.94 -3.09 -2.02
C SER A 80 17.05 -3.87 -1.33
N LYS A 81 17.82 -4.68 -2.07
CA LYS A 81 19.00 -5.39 -1.54
C LYS A 81 20.26 -4.51 -1.51
N ARG A 82 20.29 -3.41 -2.27
CA ARG A 82 21.48 -2.57 -2.45
C ARG A 82 21.42 -1.24 -1.69
N HIS A 83 20.22 -0.73 -1.44
CA HIS A 83 20.01 0.57 -0.78
C HIS A 83 19.32 0.40 0.58
N SER A 84 19.46 1.42 1.45
CA SER A 84 18.76 1.44 2.73
C SER A 84 17.25 1.48 2.51
N VAL A 85 16.51 0.70 3.29
CA VAL A 85 15.05 0.58 3.16
C VAL A 85 14.35 1.95 3.34
N GLY A 86 14.87 2.81 4.22
CA GLY A 86 14.33 4.15 4.43
C GLY A 86 14.46 5.08 3.20
N TRP A 87 15.57 5.00 2.46
CA TRP A 87 15.73 5.77 1.22
C TRP A 87 14.79 5.24 0.13
N LEU A 88 14.69 3.91 0.00
CA LEU A 88 13.81 3.28 -1.00
C LEU A 88 12.33 3.61 -0.76
N VAL A 89 11.90 3.58 0.50
CA VAL A 89 10.54 3.98 0.89
C VAL A 89 10.27 5.41 0.45
N SER A 90 11.12 6.34 0.86
CA SER A 90 10.96 7.77 0.56
C SER A 90 10.99 8.05 -0.95
N ALA A 91 11.93 7.46 -1.68
CA ALA A 91 12.08 7.66 -3.11
C ALA A 91 10.87 7.14 -3.90
N VAL A 92 10.37 5.95 -3.56
CA VAL A 92 9.21 5.36 -4.24
C VAL A 92 7.94 6.13 -3.87
N THR A 93 7.73 6.50 -2.60
CA THR A 93 6.58 7.33 -2.21
C THR A 93 6.60 8.68 -2.92
N LEU A 94 7.76 9.33 -3.03
CA LEU A 94 7.90 10.61 -3.73
C LEU A 94 7.69 10.46 -5.24
N PHE A 95 8.21 9.38 -5.84
CA PHE A 95 7.94 9.04 -7.23
C PHE A 95 6.45 8.83 -7.46
N LEU A 96 5.77 8.09 -6.59
CA LEU A 96 4.34 7.85 -6.70
C LEU A 96 3.53 9.14 -6.55
N ALA A 97 3.84 9.98 -5.57
CA ALA A 97 3.21 11.28 -5.41
C ALA A 97 3.42 12.18 -6.65
N ALA A 98 4.62 12.18 -7.22
CA ALA A 98 4.91 12.93 -8.45
C ALA A 98 4.12 12.41 -9.65
N ASN A 99 3.98 11.09 -9.80
CA ASN A 99 3.16 10.51 -10.87
C ASN A 99 1.68 10.92 -10.72
N LEU A 100 1.16 10.94 -9.49
CA LEU A 100 -0.20 11.38 -9.24
C LEU A 100 -0.42 12.84 -9.66
N PHE A 101 0.56 13.70 -9.38
CA PHE A 101 0.53 15.10 -9.80
C PHE A 101 0.59 15.25 -11.33
N VAL A 102 1.40 14.43 -12.01
CA VAL A 102 1.44 14.38 -13.47
C VAL A 102 0.10 13.91 -14.03
N ILE A 103 -0.49 12.85 -13.50
CA ILE A 103 -1.80 12.36 -13.94
C ILE A 103 -2.88 13.44 -13.75
N TRP A 104 -2.85 14.17 -12.64
CA TRP A 104 -3.76 15.29 -12.40
C TRP A 104 -3.63 16.41 -13.44
N ILE A 105 -2.42 16.73 -13.90
CA ILE A 105 -2.18 17.73 -14.95
C ILE A 105 -2.68 17.25 -16.32
N PHE A 106 -2.50 15.98 -16.62
CA PHE A 106 -2.78 15.42 -17.95
C PHE A 106 -4.21 14.90 -18.11
N ILE A 107 -5.05 14.97 -17.07
CA ILE A 107 -6.41 14.43 -17.10
C ILE A 107 -7.33 15.15 -18.10
N ASP A 108 -7.06 16.43 -18.40
CA ASP A 108 -7.81 17.21 -19.40
C ASP A 108 -7.41 16.90 -20.85
N ILE A 109 -6.34 16.13 -21.06
CA ILE A 109 -5.87 15.74 -22.40
C ILE A 109 -6.53 14.41 -22.73
N ASP A 110 -7.74 14.51 -23.28
CA ASP A 110 -8.69 13.44 -23.58
C ASP A 110 -8.09 12.30 -24.43
N HIS A 111 -7.42 11.36 -23.77
CA HIS A 111 -6.70 10.25 -24.42
C HIS A 111 -6.90 8.97 -23.62
N ASP A 112 -7.60 7.99 -24.21
CA ASP A 112 -7.89 6.67 -23.62
C ASP A 112 -6.66 6.00 -22.98
N PHE A 113 -5.49 6.20 -23.58
CA PHE A 113 -4.22 5.63 -23.11
C PHE A 113 -3.82 6.08 -21.71
N LEU A 114 -4.23 7.29 -21.28
CA LEU A 114 -3.99 7.79 -19.93
C LEU A 114 -4.70 6.94 -18.88
N TYR A 115 -5.94 6.51 -19.15
CA TYR A 115 -6.71 5.67 -18.23
C TYR A 115 -6.09 4.26 -18.10
N TYR A 116 -5.60 3.68 -19.19
CA TYR A 116 -4.81 2.44 -19.12
C TYR A 116 -3.53 2.62 -18.30
N GLY A 117 -2.80 3.70 -18.53
CA GLY A 117 -1.57 4.04 -17.80
C GLY A 117 -1.83 4.23 -16.31
N PHE A 118 -2.87 5.00 -15.96
CA PHE A 118 -3.30 5.20 -14.58
C PHE A 118 -3.69 3.88 -13.92
N TYR A 119 -4.38 3.01 -14.65
CA TYR A 119 -4.78 1.72 -14.13
C TYR A 119 -3.60 0.84 -13.75
N VAL A 120 -2.64 0.71 -14.67
CA VAL A 120 -1.40 -0.03 -14.48
C VAL A 120 -0.58 0.60 -13.35
N TRP A 121 -0.51 1.93 -13.29
CA TRP A 121 0.23 2.66 -12.27
C TRP A 121 -0.30 2.41 -10.85
N VAL A 122 -1.61 2.48 -10.61
CA VAL A 122 -2.19 2.14 -9.29
C VAL A 122 -1.99 0.66 -8.96
N SER A 123 -1.99 -0.21 -9.97
CA SER A 123 -1.69 -1.64 -9.75
C SER A 123 -0.25 -1.82 -9.27
N ILE A 124 0.72 -1.14 -9.88
CA ILE A 124 2.12 -1.11 -9.44
C ILE A 124 2.23 -0.52 -8.03
N TYR A 125 1.55 0.60 -7.76
CA TYR A 125 1.48 1.23 -6.45
C TYR A 125 1.08 0.23 -5.37
N SER A 126 0.03 -0.55 -5.60
CA SER A 126 -0.47 -1.56 -4.65
C SER A 126 0.58 -2.61 -4.28
N VAL A 127 1.36 -3.07 -5.26
CA VAL A 127 2.40 -4.09 -5.06
C VAL A 127 3.62 -3.51 -4.35
N LEU A 128 4.03 -2.30 -4.74
CA LEU A 128 5.18 -1.62 -4.14
C LEU A 128 4.93 -1.25 -2.69
N ILE A 129 3.77 -0.70 -2.36
CA ILE A 129 3.40 -0.35 -0.98
C ILE A 129 3.42 -1.57 -0.07
N THR A 130 2.81 -2.66 -0.53
CA THR A 130 2.77 -3.89 0.24
C THR A 130 4.20 -4.35 0.51
N SER A 131 5.04 -4.38 -0.53
CA SER A 131 6.44 -4.78 -0.42
C SER A 131 7.27 -3.86 0.51
N GLN A 132 7.05 -2.55 0.44
CA GLN A 132 7.69 -1.55 1.31
C GLN A 132 7.36 -1.79 2.78
N PHE A 133 6.08 -1.98 3.09
CA PHE A 133 5.63 -2.24 4.47
C PHE A 133 6.34 -3.47 5.05
N TRP A 134 6.36 -4.58 4.30
CA TRP A 134 7.01 -5.81 4.75
C TRP A 134 8.53 -5.67 4.89
N LEU A 135 9.19 -4.99 3.95
CA LEU A 135 10.63 -4.73 4.06
C LEU A 135 10.96 -3.90 5.29
N PHE A 136 10.21 -2.83 5.53
CA PHE A 136 10.47 -1.92 6.65
C PHE A 136 10.16 -2.58 7.99
N ALA A 137 9.07 -3.37 8.07
CA ALA A 137 8.74 -4.17 9.24
C ALA A 137 9.85 -5.18 9.59
N ASN A 138 10.40 -5.87 8.58
CA ASN A 138 11.48 -6.83 8.77
C ASN A 138 12.81 -6.18 9.20
N THR A 139 13.03 -4.90 8.88
CA THR A 139 14.24 -4.18 9.34
C THR A 139 14.14 -3.67 10.77
N ILE A 140 12.94 -3.37 11.25
CA ILE A 140 12.74 -2.74 12.57
C ILE A 140 12.47 -3.81 13.63
N PHE A 141 11.72 -4.86 13.32
CA PHE A 141 11.22 -5.80 14.32
C PHE A 141 11.81 -7.20 14.17
N ASN A 142 12.32 -7.72 15.28
CA ASN A 142 12.70 -9.12 15.38
C ASN A 142 11.46 -10.03 15.36
N SER A 143 11.61 -11.29 14.93
CA SER A 143 10.50 -12.24 14.76
C SER A 143 9.61 -12.42 16.00
N VAL A 144 10.18 -12.28 17.20
CA VAL A 144 9.43 -12.35 18.48
C VAL A 144 8.60 -11.09 18.73
N GLN A 145 9.15 -9.92 18.43
CA GLN A 145 8.43 -8.65 18.57
C GLN A 145 7.34 -8.53 17.51
N ALA A 146 7.64 -8.91 16.26
CA ALA A 146 6.72 -8.92 15.14
C ALA A 146 5.41 -9.65 15.47
N LYS A 147 5.47 -10.86 16.05
CA LYS A 147 4.28 -11.63 16.43
C LYS A 147 3.33 -10.87 17.37
N LYS A 148 3.85 -10.00 18.25
CA LYS A 148 3.06 -9.25 19.23
C LYS A 148 2.44 -7.99 18.64
N ILE A 149 3.17 -7.31 17.76
CA ILE A 149 2.74 -6.03 17.17
C ILE A 149 1.97 -6.21 15.87
N PHE A 150 2.07 -7.35 15.18
CA PHE A 150 1.43 -7.54 13.87
C PHE A 150 -0.07 -7.34 13.94
N GLY A 151 -0.73 -7.82 14.99
CA GLY A 151 -2.16 -7.57 15.21
C GLY A 151 -2.48 -6.08 15.29
N PHE A 152 -1.66 -5.31 16.01
CA PHE A 152 -1.81 -3.85 16.09
C PHE A 152 -1.58 -3.17 14.74
N LEU A 153 -0.52 -3.54 14.01
CA LEU A 153 -0.23 -3.00 12.67
C LEU A 153 -1.34 -3.33 11.65
N SER A 154 -1.92 -4.54 11.74
CA SER A 154 -3.04 -4.97 10.92
C SER A 154 -4.31 -4.16 11.18
N LEU A 155 -4.57 -3.76 12.44
CA LEU A 155 -5.68 -2.83 12.73
C LEU A 155 -5.49 -1.50 11.98
N GLY A 156 -4.26 -1.00 11.88
CA GLY A 156 -3.95 0.22 11.11
C GLY A 156 -4.26 0.06 9.63
N ALA A 157 -3.93 -1.09 9.03
CA ALA A 157 -4.27 -1.38 7.64
C ALA A 157 -5.79 -1.42 7.41
N ILE A 158 -6.54 -2.08 8.31
CA ILE A 158 -8.00 -2.19 8.21
C ILE A 158 -8.63 -0.80 8.33
N LEU A 159 -8.23 -0.01 9.33
CA LEU A 159 -8.73 1.36 9.51
C LEU A 159 -8.38 2.25 8.31
N GLY A 160 -7.18 2.12 7.76
CA GLY A 160 -6.77 2.85 6.54
C GLY A 160 -7.66 2.49 5.36
N GLY A 161 -7.93 1.19 5.15
CA GLY A 161 -8.80 0.73 4.08
C GLY A 161 -10.25 1.17 4.21
N VAL A 162 -10.82 1.07 5.42
CA VAL A 162 -12.19 1.53 5.70
C VAL A 162 -12.29 3.03 5.46
N THR A 163 -11.40 3.83 6.05
CA THR A 163 -11.44 5.29 5.88
C THR A 163 -11.22 5.70 4.42
N GLY A 164 -10.29 5.08 3.70
CA GLY A 164 -10.05 5.39 2.29
C GLY A 164 -11.26 5.07 1.40
N GLY A 165 -11.92 3.93 1.65
CA GLY A 165 -13.14 3.56 0.94
C GLY A 165 -14.30 4.52 1.21
N GLU A 166 -14.55 4.86 2.47
CA GLU A 166 -15.61 5.80 2.87
C GLU A 166 -15.37 7.21 2.31
N PHE A 167 -14.15 7.73 2.37
CA PHE A 167 -13.83 9.03 1.76
C PHE A 167 -14.08 9.04 0.25
N THR A 168 -13.79 7.94 -0.43
CA THR A 168 -14.08 7.82 -1.88
C THR A 168 -15.57 7.78 -2.13
N ALA A 169 -16.34 7.05 -1.31
CA ALA A 169 -17.79 6.97 -1.42
C ALA A 169 -18.47 8.33 -1.19
N ILE A 170 -17.91 9.18 -0.32
CA ILE A 170 -18.40 10.55 -0.11
C ILE A 170 -18.07 11.47 -1.29
N LEU A 171 -16.91 11.31 -1.93
CA LEU A 171 -16.44 12.18 -3.01
C LEU A 171 -17.09 11.89 -4.37
N VAL A 172 -17.57 10.66 -4.59
CA VAL A 172 -18.17 10.21 -5.86
C VAL A 172 -19.71 10.34 -5.86
N ASN A 173 -20.34 10.59 -4.71
CA ASN A 173 -21.77 10.90 -4.58
C ASN A 173 -22.03 12.41 -4.74
#